data_AF-A0A7W1E6R8-F1
#
_entry.id   AF-A0A7W1E6R8-F1
#
_cell.length_a   1.000
_cell.length_b   1.000
_cell.length_c   1.000
_cell.angle_alpha   90.00
_cell.angle_beta   90.00
_cell.angle_gamma   90.00
#
_symmetry.space_group_name_H-M   'P 1'
#
loop_
_entity.id
_entity.type
_entity.pdbx_description
1 polymer ?
#
loop_
_entity_poly.entity_id
_entity_poly.type
_entity_poly.pdbx_seq_one_letter_code
_entity_poly.pdbx_strand_id
1 'polypeptide(L)'
;MSSKGLPGFANSLATAAALSDALSALYEEAADTDRSAAVALLKNDPRRDIFVERFLVDNSGVQREDIAVSFDHLPAQVRKRVSSGQAFVEFGEQSTDFMKLLGLPPSEGALLSMRGFLLDNELAGALALVEPKKRFGGRVLDKLVPAAEMFGLAYARILEHEARMEAVRTLEDITRAIHAEYERTVAELEGRLHVAQDASLSGRSPESGRSAELERSLNTALNESRVTSQKLAAVDQQVRAAVFKLERAHMELHQQTEIARRHSDHIHVLRQRLEGALESPDLRAAIDDLLRSLRNYE
;
A
#
# COMPACT_ATOMS: atom_id res chain seq x y z
N MET A 1 3.27 32.06 2.13
CA MET A 1 1.81 32.06 1.92
C MET A 1 1.22 31.36 3.14
N SER A 2 0.00 31.68 3.54
CA SER A 2 -0.58 31.23 4.83
C SER A 2 -0.53 29.70 4.96
N SER A 3 0.05 29.19 6.05
CA SER A 3 -0.19 27.80 6.45
C SER A 3 -1.70 27.59 6.50
N LYS A 4 -2.22 26.60 5.79
CA LYS A 4 -3.67 26.32 5.79
C LYS A 4 -4.11 25.65 7.10
N GLY A 5 -3.16 25.44 8.02
CA GLY A 5 -3.30 24.61 9.21
C GLY A 5 -3.47 23.14 8.85
N LEU A 6 -3.37 22.28 9.86
CA LEU A 6 -3.57 20.82 9.70
C LEU A 6 -4.86 20.45 8.93
N PRO A 7 -6.02 21.12 9.11
CA PRO A 7 -7.22 20.81 8.34
C PRO A 7 -7.08 21.10 6.85
N GLY A 8 -6.44 22.21 6.47
CA GLY A 8 -6.23 22.55 5.07
C GLY A 8 -5.17 21.67 4.41
N PHE A 9 -4.16 21.24 5.17
CA PHE A 9 -3.22 20.21 4.74
C PHE A 9 -3.91 18.86 4.50
N ALA A 10 -4.75 18.42 5.44
CA ALA A 10 -5.53 17.19 5.30
C ALA A 10 -6.43 17.22 4.04
N ASN A 11 -7.08 18.36 3.76
CA ASN A 11 -7.86 18.52 2.54
C ASN A 11 -7.00 18.44 1.27
N SER A 12 -5.81 19.05 1.29
CA SER A 12 -4.87 19.00 0.16
C SER A 12 -4.40 17.57 -0.11
N LEU A 13 -4.07 16.81 0.94
CA LEU A 13 -3.77 15.38 0.84
C LEU A 13 -4.97 14.56 0.37
N ALA A 14 -6.18 14.87 0.85
CA ALA A 14 -7.39 14.17 0.44
C ALA A 14 -7.62 14.27 -1.07
N THR A 15 -7.32 15.43 -1.67
CA THR A 15 -7.45 15.67 -3.11
C THR A 15 -6.24 15.24 -3.96
N ALA A 16 -5.10 14.92 -3.33
CA ALA A 16 -3.88 14.55 -4.06
C ALA A 16 -4.07 13.23 -4.83
N ALA A 17 -3.97 13.32 -6.16
CA ALA A 17 -4.07 12.17 -7.06
C ALA A 17 -2.69 11.52 -7.32
N ALA A 18 -1.61 12.31 -7.22
CA ALA A 18 -0.25 11.84 -7.43
C ALA A 18 0.62 12.07 -6.19
N LEU A 19 1.67 11.26 -6.07
CA LEU A 19 2.65 11.33 -4.99
C LEU A 19 3.39 12.67 -4.94
N SER A 20 3.66 13.27 -6.10
CA SER A 20 4.26 14.60 -6.23
C SER A 20 3.44 15.69 -5.55
N ASP A 21 2.12 15.63 -5.65
CA ASP A 21 1.21 16.64 -5.12
C ASP A 21 1.15 16.53 -3.59
N ALA A 22 1.07 15.30 -3.09
CA ALA A 22 1.10 15.02 -1.66
C ALA A 22 2.43 15.46 -1.02
N LEU A 23 3.55 15.21 -1.68
CA LEU A 23 4.88 15.63 -1.19
C LEU A 23 5.07 17.14 -1.28
N SER A 24 4.53 17.80 -2.31
CA SER A 24 4.55 19.26 -2.41
C SER A 24 3.78 19.90 -1.26
N ALA A 25 2.59 19.38 -0.93
CA ALA A 25 1.83 19.85 0.23
C ALA A 25 2.59 19.63 1.56
N LEU A 26 3.31 18.51 1.70
CA LEU A 26 4.11 18.23 2.90
C LEU A 26 5.31 19.18 2.99
N TYR A 27 5.94 19.49 1.86
CA TYR A 27 7.01 20.47 1.77
C TYR A 27 6.54 21.87 2.13
N GLU A 28 5.35 22.30 1.71
CA GLU A 28 4.78 23.61 2.08
C GLU A 28 4.69 23.77 3.62
N GLU A 29 4.21 22.74 4.32
CA GLU A 29 4.15 22.73 5.80
C GLU A 29 5.55 22.78 6.44
N ALA A 30 6.54 22.11 5.84
CA ALA A 30 7.93 22.19 6.27
C ALA A 30 8.54 23.59 6.03
N ALA A 31 8.30 24.15 4.84
CA ALA A 31 8.83 25.42 4.36
C ALA A 31 8.26 26.63 5.14
N ASP A 32 7.06 26.51 5.68
CA ASP A 32 6.46 27.51 6.59
C ASP A 32 7.25 27.66 7.89
N THR A 33 7.96 26.61 8.33
CA THR A 33 8.88 26.68 9.46
C THR A 33 10.29 27.02 9.00
N ASP A 34 10.75 26.37 7.94
CA ASP A 34 12.07 26.61 7.36
C ASP A 34 12.13 26.31 5.87
N ARG A 35 12.23 27.36 5.05
CA ARG A 35 12.39 27.22 3.59
C ARG A 35 13.69 26.58 3.16
N SER A 36 14.67 26.49 4.06
CA SER A 36 15.95 25.82 3.79
C SER A 36 15.95 24.33 4.17
N ALA A 37 14.86 23.82 4.75
CA ALA A 37 14.66 22.39 4.90
C ALA A 37 14.36 21.74 3.54
N ALA A 38 14.73 20.47 3.40
CA ALA A 38 14.37 19.65 2.24
C ALA A 38 13.64 18.40 2.72
N VAL A 39 12.61 18.00 1.97
CA VAL A 39 11.82 16.80 2.25
C VAL A 39 12.06 15.82 1.12
N ALA A 40 12.34 14.56 1.45
CA ALA A 40 12.49 13.52 0.45
C ALA A 40 11.75 12.26 0.84
N LEU A 41 11.23 11.54 -0.15
CA LEU A 41 10.63 10.22 0.02
C LEU A 41 11.42 9.20 -0.77
N LEU A 42 11.86 8.14 -0.09
CA LEU A 42 12.58 7.02 -0.66
C LEU A 42 11.61 5.85 -0.80
N LYS A 43 11.29 5.44 -2.02
CA LYS A 43 10.45 4.27 -2.28
C LYS A 43 11.28 3.01 -2.07
N ASN A 44 10.76 2.06 -1.28
CA ASN A 44 11.45 0.80 -1.00
C ASN A 44 10.79 -0.33 -1.80
N ASP A 45 11.62 -1.22 -2.35
CA ASP A 45 11.18 -2.52 -2.84
C ASP A 45 11.32 -3.54 -1.70
N PRO A 46 10.20 -3.97 -1.08
CA PRO A 46 10.25 -4.84 0.11
C PRO A 46 10.81 -6.23 -0.21
N ARG A 47 10.80 -6.66 -1.48
CA ARG A 47 11.32 -7.98 -1.88
C ARG A 47 12.84 -8.01 -1.91
N ARG A 48 13.46 -6.87 -2.22
CA ARG A 48 14.91 -6.73 -2.35
C ARG A 48 15.53 -5.98 -1.18
N ASP A 49 14.71 -5.33 -0.36
CA ASP A 49 15.11 -4.42 0.71
C ASP A 49 16.08 -3.32 0.21
N ILE A 50 15.69 -2.70 -0.91
CA ILE A 50 16.46 -1.65 -1.60
C ILE A 50 15.56 -0.44 -1.80
N PHE A 51 16.09 0.75 -1.55
CA PHE A 51 15.49 1.98 -2.03
C PHE A 51 15.73 2.11 -3.52
N VAL A 52 14.63 2.15 -4.28
CA VAL A 52 14.61 2.11 -5.75
C VAL A 52 14.41 3.48 -6.38
N GLU A 53 13.72 4.39 -5.68
CA GLU A 53 13.41 5.72 -6.18
C GLU A 53 13.47 6.74 -5.05
N ARG A 54 13.88 7.96 -5.40
CA ARG A 54 13.89 9.13 -4.53
C ARG A 54 13.04 10.22 -5.15
N PHE A 55 12.13 10.76 -4.36
CA PHE A 55 11.43 12.01 -4.64
C PHE A 55 12.00 13.07 -3.70
N LEU A 56 12.76 14.02 -4.22
CA LEU A 56 13.25 15.17 -3.47
C LEU A 56 12.34 16.37 -3.74
N VAL A 57 11.89 17.04 -2.69
CA VAL A 57 11.10 18.26 -2.80
C VAL A 57 11.81 19.39 -2.07
N ASP A 58 12.04 20.47 -2.82
CA ASP A 58 12.62 21.71 -2.36
C ASP A 58 11.91 22.91 -3.01
N ASN A 59 12.49 24.11 -2.88
CA ASN A 59 11.92 25.34 -3.47
C ASN A 59 11.86 25.33 -5.02
N SER A 60 12.57 24.42 -5.69
CA SER A 60 12.60 24.28 -7.15
C SER A 60 11.50 23.35 -7.69
N GLY A 61 10.88 22.55 -6.82
CA GLY A 61 9.82 21.62 -7.15
C GLY A 61 10.13 20.18 -6.72
N VAL A 62 9.42 19.23 -7.33
CA VAL A 62 9.60 17.80 -7.09
C VAL A 62 10.54 17.20 -8.12
N GLN A 63 11.67 16.65 -7.66
CA GLN A 63 12.65 15.95 -8.47
C GLN A 63 12.57 14.44 -8.18
N ARG A 64 12.37 13.63 -9.22
CA ARG A 64 12.37 12.18 -9.13
C ARG A 64 13.66 11.62 -9.72
N GLU A 65 14.35 10.79 -8.97
CA GLU A 65 15.54 10.08 -9.41
C GLU A 65 15.49 8.61 -9.00
N ASP A 66 15.96 7.73 -9.87
CA ASP A 66 16.16 6.33 -9.55
C ASP A 66 17.43 6.17 -8.72
N ILE A 67 17.33 5.38 -7.64
CA ILE A 67 18.45 5.10 -6.75
C ILE A 67 18.52 3.60 -6.50
N ALA A 68 19.68 3.12 -6.07
CA ALA A 68 19.89 1.71 -5.74
C ALA A 68 20.68 1.61 -4.44
N VAL A 69 20.03 1.99 -3.34
CA VAL A 69 20.65 1.97 -2.01
C VAL A 69 20.02 0.85 -1.20
N SER A 70 20.81 -0.17 -0.86
CA SER A 70 20.35 -1.23 0.04
C SER A 70 20.00 -0.64 1.40
N PHE A 71 18.87 -1.06 1.95
CA PHE A 71 18.44 -0.66 3.29
C PHE A 71 19.46 -1.06 4.36
N ASP A 72 20.17 -2.18 4.13
CA ASP A 72 21.24 -2.67 5.00
C ASP A 72 22.46 -1.76 5.12
N HIS A 73 22.61 -0.77 4.23
CA HIS A 73 23.67 0.24 4.36
C HIS A 73 23.37 1.23 5.50
N LEU A 74 22.12 1.33 5.97
CA LEU A 74 21.78 2.19 7.10
C LEU A 74 22.23 1.57 8.43
N PRO A 75 22.51 2.38 9.47
CA PRO A 75 22.89 1.87 10.79
C PRO A 75 21.79 0.97 11.38
N ALA A 76 22.17 -0.14 12.03
CA ALA A 76 21.21 -1.12 12.54
C ALA A 76 20.11 -0.52 13.45
N GLN A 77 20.46 0.48 14.26
CA GLN A 77 19.49 1.18 15.13
C GLN A 77 18.48 2.02 14.32
N VAL A 78 18.96 2.67 13.26
CA VAL A 78 18.13 3.45 12.34
C VAL A 78 17.21 2.49 11.59
N ARG A 79 17.73 1.38 11.04
CA ARG A 79 16.93 0.37 10.34
C ARG A 79 15.77 -0.11 11.19
N LYS A 80 16.05 -0.55 12.42
CA LYS A 80 15.01 -1.05 13.33
C LYS A 80 13.89 -0.03 13.59
N ARG A 81 14.21 1.25 13.69
CA ARG A 81 13.22 2.32 13.93
C ARG A 81 12.48 2.74 12.66
N VAL A 82 13.17 2.76 11.52
CA VAL A 82 12.53 3.05 10.23
C VAL A 82 11.56 1.94 9.87
N SER A 83 11.96 0.67 10.02
CA SER A 83 11.09 -0.48 9.79
C SER A 83 9.92 -0.59 10.77
N SER A 84 9.95 0.09 11.92
CA SER A 84 8.76 0.16 12.78
C SER A 84 7.77 1.25 12.34
N GLY A 85 8.24 2.26 11.60
CA GLY A 85 7.42 3.36 11.08
C GLY A 85 6.78 4.27 12.15
N GLN A 86 7.09 4.07 13.43
CA GLN A 86 6.39 4.73 14.54
C GLN A 86 6.86 6.17 14.80
N ALA A 87 8.12 6.46 14.54
CA ALA A 87 8.70 7.77 14.85
C ALA A 87 9.84 8.10 13.89
N PHE A 88 10.16 9.39 13.81
CA PHE A 88 11.40 9.83 13.18
C PHE A 88 12.61 9.36 13.98
N VAL A 89 13.64 8.94 13.28
CA VAL A 89 14.96 8.63 13.82
C VAL A 89 16.00 9.59 13.23
N GLU A 90 16.83 10.14 14.10
CA GLU A 90 17.91 11.05 13.72
C GLU A 90 19.21 10.28 13.52
N PHE A 91 20.00 10.72 12.55
CA PHE A 91 21.31 10.14 12.23
C PHE A 91 22.45 10.79 13.02
N GLY A 92 22.18 11.88 13.75
CA GLY A 92 23.17 12.57 14.58
C GLY A 92 24.38 13.04 13.76
N GLU A 93 25.58 12.72 14.23
CA GLU A 93 26.84 13.11 13.59
C GLU A 93 27.05 12.49 12.19
N GLN A 94 26.39 11.36 11.90
CA GLN A 94 26.50 10.67 10.62
C GLN A 94 25.57 11.24 9.54
N SER A 95 24.77 12.27 9.86
CA SER A 95 23.76 12.83 8.96
C SER A 95 24.33 13.18 7.58
N THR A 96 25.48 13.86 7.52
CA THR A 96 26.07 14.30 6.24
C THR A 96 26.49 13.14 5.33
N ASP A 97 27.00 12.04 5.90
CA ASP A 97 27.43 10.87 5.13
C ASP A 97 26.23 10.12 4.57
N PHE A 98 25.19 9.94 5.38
CA PHE A 98 23.96 9.28 4.93
C PHE A 98 23.13 10.14 3.97
N MET A 99 23.19 11.47 4.09
CA MET A 99 22.61 12.36 3.09
C MET A 99 23.26 12.14 1.72
N LYS A 100 24.59 12.06 1.65
CA LYS A 100 25.29 11.76 0.39
C LYS A 100 24.93 10.37 -0.16
N LEU A 101 24.89 9.35 0.70
CA LEU A 101 24.53 7.99 0.31
C LEU A 101 23.12 7.93 -0.31
N LEU A 102 22.17 8.67 0.28
CA LEU A 102 20.78 8.73 -0.17
C LEU A 102 20.55 9.76 -1.30
N GLY A 103 21.60 10.49 -1.71
CA GLY A 103 21.55 11.55 -2.70
C GLY A 103 20.69 12.77 -2.28
N LEU A 104 20.62 13.02 -0.97
CA LEU A 104 19.97 14.21 -0.40
C LEU A 104 20.94 15.41 -0.46
N PRO A 105 20.43 16.65 -0.56
CA PRO A 105 21.27 17.83 -0.71
C PRO A 105 22.21 17.99 0.50
N PRO A 106 23.54 17.86 0.32
CA PRO A 106 24.47 17.93 1.43
C PRO A 106 24.55 19.36 1.97
N SER A 107 24.39 19.53 3.27
CA SER A 107 24.51 20.82 3.94
C SER A 107 25.33 20.66 5.21
N GLU A 108 26.31 21.54 5.42
CA GLU A 108 27.22 21.45 6.56
C GLU A 108 26.48 21.60 7.89
N GLY A 109 26.61 20.60 8.74
CA GLY A 109 25.95 20.55 10.04
C GLY A 109 24.45 20.31 9.98
N ALA A 110 23.86 20.01 8.82
CA ALA A 110 22.46 19.65 8.71
C ALA A 110 22.16 18.31 9.40
N LEU A 111 20.97 18.22 9.96
CA LEU A 111 20.45 17.02 10.62
C LEU A 111 19.57 16.26 9.64
N LEU A 112 19.84 14.96 9.52
CA LEU A 112 18.99 14.03 8.80
C LEU A 112 18.09 13.31 9.80
N SER A 113 16.78 13.41 9.57
CA SER A 113 15.76 12.64 10.28
C SER A 113 15.01 11.78 9.28
N MET A 114 14.69 10.54 9.62
CA MET A 114 13.96 9.65 8.71
C MET A 114 12.88 8.86 9.42
N ARG A 115 11.78 8.59 8.73
CA ARG A 115 10.65 7.79 9.21
C ARG A 115 10.19 6.83 8.13
N GLY A 116 9.96 5.58 8.47
CA GLY A 116 9.40 4.60 7.53
C GLY A 116 7.88 4.65 7.46
N PHE A 117 7.34 4.24 6.31
CA PHE A 117 5.93 3.96 6.10
C PHE A 117 5.75 2.50 5.73
N LEU A 118 4.82 1.86 6.41
CA LEU A 118 4.53 0.45 6.26
C LEU A 118 3.26 0.27 5.41
N LEU A 119 3.28 -0.71 4.52
CA LEU A 119 2.11 -1.24 3.84
C LEU A 119 2.12 -2.76 4.07
N ASP A 120 1.03 -3.32 4.60
CA ASP A 120 0.93 -4.73 4.95
C ASP A 120 2.08 -5.27 5.84
N ASN A 121 2.56 -4.43 6.76
CA ASN A 121 3.73 -4.66 7.65
C ASN A 121 5.10 -4.74 6.95
N GLU A 122 5.18 -4.39 5.66
CA GLU A 122 6.43 -4.27 4.92
C GLU A 122 6.79 -2.79 4.70
N LEU A 123 8.08 -2.46 4.67
CA LEU A 123 8.53 -1.09 4.43
C LEU A 123 8.25 -0.70 2.98
N ALA A 124 7.26 0.16 2.76
CA ALA A 124 6.90 0.65 1.42
C ALA A 124 7.68 1.91 1.03
N GLY A 125 8.17 2.65 2.01
CA GLY A 125 9.01 3.81 1.77
C GLY A 125 9.49 4.49 3.05
N ALA A 126 10.38 5.46 2.91
CA ALA A 126 10.91 6.23 4.03
C ALA A 126 10.93 7.73 3.71
N LEU A 127 10.32 8.53 4.57
CA LEU A 127 10.37 9.98 4.54
C LEU A 127 11.64 10.47 5.23
N ALA A 128 12.50 11.15 4.50
CA ALA A 128 13.66 11.84 5.00
C ALA A 128 13.41 13.35 5.08
N LEU A 129 13.79 13.95 6.19
CA LEU A 129 13.80 15.39 6.42
C LEU A 129 15.24 15.83 6.65
N VAL A 130 15.68 16.79 5.85
CA VAL A 130 16.96 17.46 6.02
C VAL A 130 16.70 18.84 6.61
N GLU A 131 17.18 19.05 7.84
CA GLU A 131 17.07 20.33 8.53
C GLU A 131 18.45 20.99 8.65
N PRO A 132 18.65 22.23 8.21
CA PRO A 132 19.89 22.94 8.50
C PRO A 132 19.96 23.28 9.98
N LYS A 133 21.16 23.20 10.57
CA LYS A 133 21.34 23.49 11.99
C LYS A 133 21.18 24.98 12.26
N LYS A 134 20.17 25.32 13.06
CA LYS A 134 19.90 26.69 13.50
C LYS A 134 20.25 26.88 14.97
N ARG A 135 20.73 28.09 15.29
CA ARG A 135 20.94 28.52 16.69
C ARG A 135 19.65 29.00 17.36
N PHE A 136 18.65 29.41 16.56
CA PHE A 136 17.39 29.99 17.03
C PHE A 136 16.24 29.55 16.13
N GLY A 137 15.06 29.35 16.70
CA GLY A 137 13.85 28.86 16.01
C GLY A 137 13.47 27.44 16.42
N GLY A 138 12.20 27.08 16.25
CA GLY A 138 11.70 25.72 16.47
C GLY A 138 12.15 24.77 15.35
N ARG A 139 12.19 23.47 15.64
CA ARG A 139 12.53 22.47 14.62
C ARG A 139 11.37 22.30 13.65
N VAL A 140 11.69 22.04 12.38
CA VAL A 140 10.70 21.64 11.38
C VAL A 140 10.14 20.28 11.78
N LEU A 141 10.99 19.38 12.26
CA LEU A 141 10.65 18.03 12.69
C LEU A 141 9.47 18.04 13.66
N ASP A 142 9.53 18.86 14.71
CA ASP A 142 8.50 18.90 15.77
C ASP A 142 7.12 19.28 15.22
N LYS A 143 7.07 20.16 14.20
CA LYS A 143 5.81 20.53 13.53
C LYS A 143 5.41 19.54 12.43
N LEU A 144 6.38 18.87 11.82
CA LEU A 144 6.15 17.95 10.72
C LEU A 144 5.63 16.59 11.21
N VAL A 145 5.82 16.21 12.48
CA VAL A 145 5.35 14.91 12.99
C VAL A 145 3.87 14.66 12.70
N PRO A 146 2.92 15.56 13.06
CA PRO A 146 1.49 15.33 12.77
C PRO A 146 1.18 15.35 11.27
N ALA A 147 1.89 16.17 10.48
CA ALA A 147 1.73 16.22 9.03
C ALA A 147 2.24 14.94 8.35
N ALA A 148 3.34 14.37 8.84
CA ALA A 148 3.92 13.12 8.35
C ALA A 148 3.00 11.91 8.62
N GLU A 149 2.26 11.89 9.74
CA GLU A 149 1.24 10.86 10.00
C GLU A 149 0.12 10.89 8.94
N MET A 150 -0.46 12.07 8.70
CA MET A 150 -1.51 12.22 7.69
C MET A 150 -0.99 11.95 6.28
N PHE A 151 0.24 12.36 5.99
CA PHE A 151 0.92 12.03 4.74
C PHE A 151 1.08 10.52 4.59
N GLY A 152 1.44 9.79 5.66
CA GLY A 152 1.54 8.32 5.62
C GLY A 152 0.24 7.63 5.19
N LEU A 153 -0.90 8.11 5.69
CA LEU A 153 -2.23 7.62 5.27
C LEU A 153 -2.50 7.93 3.79
N ALA A 154 -2.19 9.15 3.35
CA ALA A 154 -2.34 9.54 1.95
C ALA A 154 -1.42 8.73 1.03
N TYR A 155 -0.19 8.47 1.47
CA TYR A 155 0.80 7.66 0.75
C TYR A 155 0.30 6.23 0.56
N ALA A 156 -0.19 5.58 1.62
CA ALA A 156 -0.76 4.23 1.53
C ALA A 156 -1.94 4.18 0.54
N ARG A 157 -2.85 5.17 0.60
CA ARG A 157 -3.97 5.28 -0.34
C ARG A 157 -3.51 5.44 -1.79
N ILE A 158 -2.51 6.28 -2.04
CA ILE A 158 -1.96 6.50 -3.39
C ILE A 158 -1.31 5.21 -3.91
N LEU A 159 -0.52 4.52 -3.09
CA LEU A 159 0.09 3.24 -3.46
C LEU A 159 -0.97 2.16 -3.76
N GLU A 160 -2.02 2.06 -2.94
CA GLU A 160 -3.11 1.11 -3.18
C GLU A 160 -3.83 1.42 -4.51
N HIS A 161 -4.05 2.71 -4.79
CA HIS A 161 -4.64 3.13 -6.05
C HIS A 161 -3.75 2.78 -7.25
N GLU A 162 -2.45 3.07 -7.18
CA GLU A 162 -1.47 2.70 -8.21
C GLU A 162 -1.45 1.18 -8.44
N ALA A 163 -1.38 0.39 -7.37
CA ALA A 163 -1.39 -1.07 -7.44
C ALA A 163 -2.69 -1.61 -8.06
N ARG A 164 -3.83 -1.02 -7.72
CA ARG A 164 -5.13 -1.38 -8.31
C ARG A 164 -5.17 -1.07 -9.80
N MET A 165 -4.67 0.09 -10.22
CA MET A 165 -4.61 0.47 -11.63
C MET A 165 -3.66 -0.44 -12.43
N GLU A 166 -2.52 -0.80 -11.85
CA GLU A 166 -1.59 -1.77 -12.44
C GLU A 166 -2.21 -3.16 -12.56
N ALA A 167 -2.93 -3.63 -11.54
CA ALA A 167 -3.66 -4.89 -11.57
C ALA A 167 -4.75 -4.91 -12.65
N VAL A 168 -5.52 -3.82 -12.80
CA VAL A 168 -6.52 -3.69 -13.87
C VAL A 168 -5.86 -3.79 -15.23
N ARG A 169 -4.78 -3.03 -15.48
CA ARG A 169 -4.04 -3.11 -16.75
C ARG A 169 -3.51 -4.52 -17.03
N THR A 170 -2.97 -5.19 -16.01
CA THR A 170 -2.47 -6.56 -16.14
C THR A 170 -3.60 -7.54 -16.50
N LEU A 171 -4.78 -7.40 -15.89
CA LEU A 171 -5.95 -8.20 -16.22
C LEU A 171 -6.45 -7.94 -17.64
N GLU A 172 -6.46 -6.67 -18.09
CA GLU A 172 -6.79 -6.31 -19.47
C GLU A 172 -5.82 -6.95 -20.47
N ASP A 173 -4.53 -6.96 -20.17
CA ASP A 173 -3.52 -7.57 -21.03
C ASP A 173 -3.64 -9.11 -21.07
N ILE A 174 -3.87 -9.74 -19.92
CA ILE A 174 -4.09 -11.19 -19.84
C ILE A 174 -5.37 -11.60 -20.57
N THR A 175 -6.47 -10.87 -20.38
CA THR A 175 -7.74 -11.16 -21.05
C THR A 175 -7.63 -10.99 -22.56
N ARG A 176 -6.92 -9.96 -23.04
CA ARG A 176 -6.63 -9.78 -24.47
C ARG A 176 -5.80 -10.93 -25.03
N ALA A 177 -4.78 -11.38 -24.29
CA ALA A 177 -3.95 -12.51 -24.70
C ALA A 177 -4.75 -13.82 -24.79
N ILE A 178 -5.56 -14.11 -23.77
CA ILE A 178 -6.43 -15.28 -23.71
C ILE A 178 -7.45 -15.24 -24.86
N HIS A 179 -8.07 -14.08 -25.14
CA HIS A 179 -9.02 -13.95 -26.24
C HIS A 179 -8.36 -14.24 -27.60
N ALA A 180 -7.16 -13.71 -27.83
CA ALA A 180 -6.41 -13.99 -29.06
C ALA A 180 -6.02 -15.47 -29.18
N GLU A 181 -5.72 -16.15 -28.07
CA GLU A 181 -5.45 -17.59 -28.06
C GLU A 181 -6.72 -18.41 -28.33
N TYR A 182 -7.87 -18.02 -27.75
CA TYR A 182 -9.16 -18.62 -28.05
C TYR A 182 -9.53 -18.46 -29.53
N GLU A 183 -9.36 -17.29 -30.12
CA GLU A 183 -9.63 -17.09 -31.56
C GLU A 183 -8.74 -17.97 -32.43
N ARG A 184 -7.45 -18.11 -32.10
CA ARG A 184 -6.53 -19.00 -32.82
C ARG A 184 -6.94 -20.47 -32.72
N THR A 185 -7.30 -20.93 -31.52
CA THR A 185 -7.71 -22.33 -31.32
C THR A 185 -9.04 -22.64 -31.99
N VAL A 186 -10.00 -21.70 -31.99
CA VAL A 186 -11.25 -21.82 -32.73
C VAL A 186 -10.97 -21.88 -34.24
N ALA A 187 -10.17 -20.97 -34.79
CA ALA A 187 -9.81 -20.99 -36.20
C ALA A 187 -9.07 -22.27 -36.61
N GLU A 188 -8.21 -22.81 -35.75
CA GLU A 188 -7.54 -24.09 -35.99
C GLU A 188 -8.53 -25.26 -35.99
N LEU A 189 -9.46 -25.30 -35.04
CA LEU A 189 -10.49 -26.33 -34.95
C LEU A 189 -11.48 -26.25 -36.13
N GLU A 190 -11.90 -25.05 -36.54
CA GLU A 190 -12.70 -24.82 -37.74
C GLU A 190 -11.95 -25.28 -38.99
N GLY A 191 -10.66 -24.96 -39.11
CA GLY A 191 -9.82 -25.45 -40.20
C GLY A 191 -9.73 -26.98 -40.25
N ARG A 192 -9.53 -27.63 -39.10
CA ARG A 192 -9.53 -29.10 -39.01
C ARG A 192 -10.89 -29.70 -39.37
N LEU A 193 -11.99 -29.05 -38.97
CA LEU A 193 -13.35 -29.49 -39.29
C LEU A 193 -13.65 -29.36 -40.79
N HIS A 194 -13.26 -28.26 -41.42
CA HIS A 194 -13.37 -28.07 -42.86
C HIS A 194 -12.58 -29.13 -43.64
N VAL A 195 -11.33 -29.41 -43.24
CA VAL A 195 -10.52 -30.47 -43.87
C VAL A 195 -11.16 -31.85 -43.71
N ALA A 196 -11.75 -32.15 -42.54
CA ALA A 196 -12.46 -33.40 -42.31
C ALA A 196 -13.76 -33.51 -43.15
N GLN A 197 -14.50 -32.41 -43.31
CA GLN A 197 -15.69 -32.34 -44.16
C GLN A 197 -15.35 -32.52 -45.64
N ASP A 198 -14.31 -31.84 -46.15
CA ASP A 198 -13.87 -31.98 -47.54
C ASP A 198 -13.35 -33.39 -47.85
N ALA A 199 -12.68 -34.04 -46.88
CA ALA A 199 -12.26 -35.44 -46.99
C ALA A 199 -13.45 -36.42 -47.04
N SER A 200 -14.55 -36.10 -46.35
CA SER A 200 -15.82 -36.87 -46.39
C SER A 200 -16.55 -36.68 -47.73
N LEU A 201 -16.66 -35.43 -48.21
CA LEU A 201 -17.33 -35.08 -49.46
C LEU A 201 -16.59 -35.57 -50.72
N SER A 202 -15.26 -35.68 -50.66
CA SER A 202 -14.44 -36.18 -51.78
C SER A 202 -14.45 -37.71 -51.94
N GLY A 203 -15.28 -38.44 -51.18
CA GLY A 203 -15.51 -39.88 -51.37
C GLY A 203 -14.29 -40.77 -51.15
N ARG A 204 -13.19 -40.24 -50.60
CA ARG A 204 -11.99 -41.02 -50.26
C ARG A 204 -12.17 -41.68 -48.91
N SER A 205 -12.86 -42.80 -48.94
CA SER A 205 -13.09 -43.64 -47.78
C SER A 205 -11.98 -44.70 -47.61
N PRO A 206 -11.19 -44.68 -46.51
CA PRO A 206 -10.61 -45.88 -45.92
C PRO A 206 -11.44 -46.23 -44.68
N GLU A 207 -12.64 -46.77 -44.90
CA GLU A 207 -13.76 -46.73 -43.94
C GLU A 207 -13.60 -47.57 -42.67
N SER A 208 -12.61 -48.48 -42.57
CA SER A 208 -12.48 -49.35 -41.39
C SER A 208 -11.35 -48.97 -40.43
N GLY A 209 -10.28 -48.33 -40.92
CA GLY A 209 -9.15 -47.90 -40.08
C GLY A 209 -9.37 -46.53 -39.44
N ARG A 210 -9.90 -45.57 -40.22
CA ARG A 210 -10.16 -44.20 -39.76
C ARG A 210 -11.33 -44.10 -38.79
N SER A 211 -12.36 -44.94 -38.95
CA SER A 211 -13.50 -44.98 -38.02
C SER A 211 -13.06 -45.46 -36.62
N ALA A 212 -12.25 -46.52 -36.56
CA ALA A 212 -11.67 -47.00 -35.30
C ALA A 212 -10.68 -45.99 -34.68
N GLU A 213 -9.93 -45.24 -35.50
CA GLU A 213 -9.00 -44.21 -35.02
C GLU A 213 -9.75 -42.95 -34.53
N LEU A 214 -10.82 -42.55 -35.23
CA LEU A 214 -11.74 -41.49 -34.81
C LEU A 214 -12.47 -41.87 -33.50
N GLU A 215 -12.96 -43.10 -33.37
CA GLU A 215 -13.56 -43.61 -32.13
C GLU A 215 -12.58 -43.58 -30.96
N ARG A 216 -11.31 -43.97 -31.18
CA ARG A 216 -10.28 -43.85 -30.14
C ARG A 216 -10.03 -42.39 -29.78
N SER A 217 -9.86 -41.49 -30.75
CA SER A 217 -9.65 -40.07 -30.47
C SER A 217 -10.83 -39.42 -29.75
N LEU A 218 -12.06 -39.81 -30.08
CA LEU A 218 -13.28 -39.29 -29.48
C LEU A 218 -13.42 -39.79 -28.04
N ASN A 219 -13.10 -41.06 -27.79
CA ASN A 219 -13.02 -41.60 -26.42
C ASN A 219 -11.92 -40.93 -25.59
N THR A 220 -10.79 -40.58 -26.21
CA THR A 220 -9.69 -39.87 -25.54
C THR A 220 -10.11 -38.44 -25.17
N ALA A 221 -10.72 -37.71 -26.10
CA ALA A 221 -11.25 -36.36 -25.89
C ALA A 221 -12.39 -36.33 -24.85
N LEU A 222 -13.27 -37.33 -24.83
CA LEU A 222 -14.31 -37.46 -23.80
C LEU A 222 -13.72 -37.74 -22.41
N ASN A 223 -12.68 -38.57 -22.32
CA ASN A 223 -11.99 -38.80 -21.06
C ASN A 223 -11.25 -37.55 -20.58
N GLU A 224 -10.57 -36.84 -21.49
CA GLU A 224 -9.94 -35.55 -21.17
C GLU A 224 -10.98 -34.53 -20.69
N SER A 225 -12.12 -34.43 -21.37
CA SER A 225 -13.25 -33.57 -20.96
C SER A 225 -13.81 -33.93 -19.58
N ARG A 226 -13.90 -35.23 -19.24
CA ARG A 226 -14.28 -35.65 -17.88
C ARG A 226 -13.23 -35.26 -16.85
N VAL A 227 -11.95 -35.44 -17.16
CA VAL A 227 -10.85 -35.10 -16.25
C VAL A 227 -10.76 -33.59 -16.04
N THR A 228 -10.91 -32.78 -17.09
CA THR A 228 -10.94 -31.32 -16.97
C THR A 228 -12.17 -30.84 -16.21
N SER A 229 -13.34 -31.43 -16.44
CA SER A 229 -14.55 -31.13 -15.67
C SER A 229 -14.41 -31.47 -14.19
N GLN A 230 -13.75 -32.59 -13.86
CA GLN A 230 -13.44 -32.95 -12.47
C GLN A 230 -12.44 -31.99 -11.83
N LYS A 231 -11.41 -31.55 -12.57
CA LYS A 231 -10.45 -30.53 -12.11
C LYS A 231 -11.14 -29.19 -11.86
N LEU A 232 -12.02 -28.76 -12.78
CA LEU A 232 -12.83 -27.54 -12.63
C LEU A 232 -13.73 -27.60 -11.40
N ALA A 233 -14.40 -28.73 -11.16
CA ALA A 233 -15.23 -28.92 -9.96
C ALA A 233 -14.40 -28.85 -8.67
N ALA A 234 -13.18 -29.42 -8.67
CA ALA A 234 -12.27 -29.34 -7.52
C ALA A 234 -11.80 -27.90 -7.28
N VAL A 235 -11.49 -27.15 -8.34
CA VAL A 235 -11.13 -25.72 -8.25
C VAL A 235 -12.31 -24.91 -7.73
N ASP A 236 -13.53 -25.11 -8.25
CA ASP A 236 -14.73 -24.41 -7.77
C ASP A 236 -14.97 -24.67 -6.27
N GLN A 237 -14.77 -25.92 -5.82
CA GLN A 237 -14.88 -26.28 -4.41
C GLN A 237 -13.81 -25.59 -3.55
N GLN A 238 -12.57 -25.48 -4.04
CA GLN A 238 -11.50 -24.75 -3.36
C GLN A 238 -11.78 -23.25 -3.29
N VAL A 239 -12.27 -22.64 -4.38
CA VAL A 239 -12.65 -21.22 -4.41
C VAL A 239 -13.79 -20.95 -3.44
N ARG A 240 -14.85 -21.77 -3.43
CA ARG A 240 -15.96 -21.63 -2.46
C ARG A 240 -15.48 -21.74 -1.02
N ALA A 241 -14.57 -22.66 -0.72
CA ALA A 241 -14.00 -22.81 0.62
C ALA A 241 -13.13 -21.59 1.01
N ALA A 242 -12.38 -21.03 0.07
CA ALA A 242 -11.60 -19.81 0.29
C ALA A 242 -12.50 -18.59 0.53
N VAL A 243 -13.56 -18.42 -0.27
CA VAL A 243 -14.56 -17.37 -0.09
C VAL A 243 -15.22 -17.46 1.29
N PHE A 244 -15.65 -18.66 1.70
CA PHE A 244 -16.25 -18.85 3.03
C PHE A 244 -15.28 -18.50 4.18
N LYS A 245 -13.99 -18.84 4.04
CA LYS A 245 -12.97 -18.42 5.02
C LYS A 245 -12.77 -16.90 5.03
N LEU A 246 -12.79 -16.26 3.87
CA LEU A 246 -12.66 -14.81 3.75
C LEU A 246 -13.86 -14.09 4.37
N GLU A 247 -15.08 -14.55 4.10
CA GLU A 247 -16.31 -14.02 4.70
C GLU A 247 -16.28 -14.14 6.23
N ARG A 248 -15.83 -15.28 6.75
CA ARG A 248 -15.65 -15.47 8.19
C ARG A 248 -14.62 -14.50 8.78
N ALA A 249 -13.46 -14.37 8.15
CA ALA A 249 -12.43 -13.43 8.59
C ALA A 249 -12.93 -11.98 8.53
N HIS A 250 -13.72 -11.63 7.52
CA HIS A 250 -14.33 -10.31 7.40
C HIS A 250 -15.34 -10.04 8.52
N MET A 251 -16.21 -11.02 8.85
CA MET A 251 -17.13 -10.91 9.99
C MET A 251 -16.38 -10.76 11.32
N GLU A 252 -15.31 -11.54 11.54
CA GLU A 252 -14.49 -11.46 12.75
C GLU A 252 -13.79 -10.10 12.86
N LEU A 253 -13.23 -9.58 11.76
CA LEU A 253 -12.64 -8.23 11.70
C LEU A 253 -13.67 -7.13 11.95
N HIS A 254 -14.87 -7.25 11.38
CA HIS A 254 -15.94 -6.29 11.61
C HIS A 254 -16.35 -6.27 13.09
N GLN A 255 -16.48 -7.44 13.72
CA GLN A 255 -16.76 -7.54 15.15
C GLN A 255 -15.64 -6.93 16.01
N GLN A 256 -14.37 -7.16 15.66
CA GLN A 256 -13.23 -6.54 16.35
C GLN A 256 -13.23 -5.02 16.18
N THR A 257 -13.57 -4.53 14.98
CA THR A 257 -13.64 -3.09 14.69
C THR A 257 -14.76 -2.42 15.49
N GLU A 258 -15.93 -3.07 15.60
CA GLU A 258 -17.04 -2.60 16.43
C GLU A 258 -16.65 -2.54 17.92
N ILE A 259 -15.93 -3.54 18.43
CA ILE A 259 -15.40 -3.52 19.80
C ILE A 259 -14.43 -2.36 19.99
N ALA A 260 -13.49 -2.18 19.06
CA ALA A 260 -12.52 -1.09 19.11
C ALA A 260 -13.20 0.28 19.06
N ARG A 261 -14.26 0.43 18.26
CA ARG A 261 -15.06 1.66 18.18
C ARG A 261 -15.76 1.96 19.50
N ARG A 262 -16.40 0.95 20.13
CA ARG A 262 -17.01 1.09 21.46
C ARG A 262 -15.98 1.50 22.52
N HIS A 263 -14.78 0.92 22.49
CA HIS A 263 -13.69 1.30 23.40
C HIS A 263 -13.25 2.75 23.16
N SER A 264 -13.11 3.17 21.91
CA SER A 264 -12.75 4.56 21.55
C SER A 264 -13.80 5.56 22.02
N ASP A 265 -15.08 5.29 21.78
CA ASP A 265 -16.19 6.14 22.25
C ASP A 265 -16.19 6.23 23.78
N HIS A 266 -15.94 5.11 24.47
CA HIS A 266 -15.86 5.07 25.93
C HIS A 266 -14.69 5.88 26.48
N ILE A 267 -13.49 5.75 25.89
CA ILE A 267 -12.32 6.55 26.25
C ILE A 267 -12.61 8.03 26.04
N HIS A 268 -13.30 8.38 24.94
CA HIS A 268 -13.64 9.77 24.66
C HIS A 268 -14.61 10.35 25.69
N VAL A 269 -15.61 9.58 26.12
CA VAL A 269 -16.55 9.97 27.19
C VAL A 269 -15.82 10.12 28.54
N LEU A 270 -14.94 9.18 28.90
CA LEU A 270 -14.12 9.27 30.12
C LEU A 270 -13.24 10.53 30.11
N ARG A 271 -12.60 10.81 28.96
CA ARG A 271 -11.79 12.02 28.79
C ARG A 271 -12.62 13.28 28.96
N GLN A 272 -13.79 13.36 28.33
CA GLN A 272 -14.67 14.53 28.44
C GLN A 272 -15.15 14.75 29.88
N ARG A 273 -15.43 13.67 30.62
CA ARG A 273 -15.79 13.75 32.05
C ARG A 273 -14.61 14.16 32.93
N LEU A 274 -13.40 13.69 32.65
CA LEU A 274 -12.19 14.12 33.36
C LEU A 274 -11.88 15.59 33.11
N GLU A 275 -12.00 16.06 31.87
CA GLU A 275 -11.85 17.47 31.51
C GLU A 275 -12.91 18.33 32.24
N GLY A 276 -14.18 17.91 32.27
CA GLY A 276 -15.23 18.61 33.03
C GLY A 276 -15.07 18.53 34.56
N ALA A 277 -14.47 17.46 35.09
CA ALA A 277 -14.17 17.32 36.51
C ALA A 277 -13.07 18.28 36.98
N LEU A 278 -12.11 18.60 36.11
CA LEU A 278 -11.06 19.58 36.38
C LEU A 278 -11.60 21.02 36.47
N GLU A 279 -12.74 21.29 35.84
CA GLU A 279 -13.43 22.58 35.88
C GLU A 279 -14.45 22.70 37.04
N SER A 280 -14.78 21.59 37.70
CA SER A 280 -15.77 21.52 38.76
C SER A 280 -15.18 21.85 40.15
N PRO A 281 -15.88 22.63 41.00
CA PRO A 281 -15.41 22.95 42.35
C PRO A 281 -15.49 21.78 43.33
N ASP A 282 -16.22 20.71 43.00
CA ASP A 282 -16.44 19.56 43.90
C ASP A 282 -15.85 18.26 43.33
N LEU A 283 -14.53 18.15 43.44
CA LEU A 283 -13.71 17.08 42.85
C LEU A 283 -14.13 15.66 43.33
N ARG A 284 -14.67 15.55 44.55
CA ARG A 284 -15.07 14.25 45.13
C ARG A 284 -16.32 13.68 44.45
N ALA A 285 -17.32 14.52 44.19
CA ALA A 285 -18.53 14.10 43.49
C ALA A 285 -18.22 13.66 42.04
N ALA A 286 -17.28 14.33 41.38
CA ALA A 286 -16.84 13.99 40.02
C ALA A 286 -16.07 12.66 39.97
N ILE A 287 -15.23 12.37 40.97
CA ILE A 287 -14.51 11.09 41.09
C ILE A 287 -15.48 9.94 41.36
N ASP A 288 -16.47 10.13 42.24
CA ASP A 288 -17.50 9.11 42.52
C ASP A 288 -18.35 8.78 41.28
N ASP A 289 -18.65 9.78 40.45
CA ASP A 289 -19.42 9.59 39.21
C ASP A 289 -18.59 8.91 38.10
N LEU A 290 -17.28 9.19 38.05
CA LEU A 290 -16.31 8.46 37.21
C LEU A 290 -16.20 6.99 37.64
N LEU A 291 -16.06 6.71 38.93
CA LEU A 291 -15.98 5.36 39.47
C LEU A 291 -17.27 4.56 39.23
N ARG A 292 -18.45 5.19 39.31
CA ARG A 292 -19.72 4.56 38.89
C ARG A 292 -19.74 4.22 37.41
N SER A 293 -19.24 5.10 36.54
CA SER A 293 -19.23 4.86 35.09
C SER A 293 -18.32 3.69 34.69
N LEU A 294 -17.17 3.54 35.36
CA LEU A 294 -16.25 2.40 35.17
C LEU A 294 -16.85 1.09 35.67
N ARG A 295 -17.68 1.13 36.73
CA ARG A 295 -18.33 -0.06 37.29
C ARG A 295 -19.49 -0.60 36.43
N ASN A 296 -20.05 0.24 35.56
CA ASN A 296 -21.11 -0.14 34.62
C ASN A 296 -20.56 -0.68 33.28
N TYR A 297 -19.23 -0.84 33.17
CA TYR A 297 -18.54 -1.29 31.96
C TYR A 297 -18.09 -2.77 32.02
N GLU A 298 -18.04 -3.39 33.21
CA GLU A 298 -17.90 -4.84 33.38
C GLU A 298 -19.22 -5.57 33.08
#